data_AF-A0A1A8MGT5-F1
#
_entry.id   AF-A0A1A8MGT5-F1
#
_cell.length_a   1.000
_cell.length_b   1.000
_cell.length_c   1.000
_cell.angle_alpha   90.00
_cell.angle_beta   90.00
_cell.angle_gamma   90.00
#
_symmetry.space_group_name_H-M   'P 1'
#
loop_
_entity.id
_entity.type
_entity.pdbx_description
1 polymer ?
#
loop_
_entity_poly.entity_id
_entity_poly.type
_entity_poly.pdbx_seq_one_letter_code
_entity_poly.pdbx_strand_id
1 'polypeptide(L)'
;CLGNSFAHLPDFKGDQSDQKLALHNIGSMVRPGGILIIDHRNYDYILETGKAPQGKNIYYKSDLTQDISTSVLWVNSKPHMITLDYTIQVPQAALQKLPEVSKFRLSYYPHRLESFSQLLMDAFGGKMEHRVYGDFKTYVPGQNQAPCYFIHICKRSA
;
A
#
# COMPACT_ATOMS: atom_id res chain seq x y z
N CYS A 1 1.75 0.65 -10.88
CA CYS A 1 2.38 0.05 -9.67
C CYS A 1 1.25 -0.21 -8.67
N LEU A 2 0.57 -1.35 -8.79
CA LEU A 2 -0.64 -1.66 -8.00
C LEU A 2 -0.38 -2.83 -7.03
N GLY A 3 -1.29 -3.03 -6.08
CA GLY A 3 -1.22 -4.12 -5.11
C GLY A 3 -0.34 -3.81 -3.90
N ASN A 4 -0.20 -2.53 -3.53
CA ASN A 4 0.66 -2.05 -2.44
C ASN A 4 2.15 -2.38 -2.65
N SER A 5 2.56 -2.53 -3.91
CA SER A 5 3.90 -3.00 -4.27
C SER A 5 5.00 -2.01 -3.89
N PHE A 6 4.77 -0.70 -4.04
CA PHE A 6 5.79 0.30 -3.77
C PHE A 6 6.23 0.33 -2.30
N ALA A 7 5.32 0.01 -1.39
CA ALA A 7 5.60 -0.02 0.04
C ALA A 7 6.63 -1.08 0.43
N HIS A 8 6.99 -2.02 -0.45
CA HIS A 8 8.09 -2.95 -0.20
C HIS A 8 9.48 -2.28 -0.16
N LEU A 9 9.62 -1.07 -0.68
CA LEU A 9 10.89 -0.34 -0.67
C LEU A 9 11.13 0.29 0.72
N PRO A 10 12.06 -0.26 1.54
CA PRO A 10 12.30 0.26 2.88
C PRO A 10 13.05 1.59 2.85
N ASP A 11 13.04 2.30 3.98
CA ASP A 11 13.84 3.51 4.20
C ASP A 11 15.00 3.21 5.15
N PHE A 12 16.05 2.54 4.65
CA PHE A 12 17.20 2.18 5.48
C PHE A 12 18.07 3.38 5.89
N LYS A 13 17.99 4.49 5.15
CA LYS A 13 18.78 5.71 5.39
C LYS A 13 18.07 6.68 6.34
N GLY A 14 16.75 6.59 6.46
CA GLY A 14 15.92 7.42 7.34
C GLY A 14 15.50 8.76 6.74
N ASP A 15 15.81 9.01 5.46
CA ASP A 15 15.53 10.25 4.72
C ASP A 15 14.64 10.04 3.48
N GLN A 16 14.20 8.80 3.26
CA GLN A 16 13.44 8.33 2.10
C GLN A 16 14.14 8.58 0.75
N SER A 17 15.47 8.74 0.70
CA SER A 17 16.17 9.07 -0.55
C SER A 17 15.91 8.05 -1.65
N ASP A 18 15.91 6.76 -1.29
CA ASP A 18 15.75 5.66 -2.25
C ASP A 18 14.31 5.61 -2.78
N GLN A 19 13.33 5.93 -1.92
CA GLN A 19 11.92 6.04 -2.31
C GLN A 19 11.69 7.23 -3.24
N LYS A 20 12.28 8.39 -2.92
CA LYS A 20 12.23 9.59 -3.78
C LYS A 20 12.85 9.31 -5.16
N LEU A 21 14.02 8.69 -5.19
CA LEU A 21 14.68 8.29 -6.43
C LEU A 21 13.83 7.30 -7.25
N ALA A 22 13.27 6.29 -6.60
CA ALA A 22 12.41 5.31 -7.25
C ALA A 22 11.15 5.97 -7.86
N LEU A 23 10.47 6.86 -7.13
CA LEU A 23 9.31 7.59 -7.64
C LEU A 23 9.67 8.51 -8.78
N HIS A 24 10.80 9.23 -8.70
CA HIS A 24 11.30 10.05 -9.79
C HIS A 24 11.55 9.21 -11.06
N ASN A 25 12.20 8.05 -10.92
CA ASN A 25 12.47 7.15 -12.04
C ASN A 25 11.18 6.52 -12.62
N ILE A 26 10.19 6.22 -11.78
CA ILE A 26 8.87 5.75 -12.27
C ILE A 26 8.15 6.88 -13.02
N GLY A 27 8.16 8.10 -12.46
CA GLY A 27 7.54 9.29 -13.06
C GLY A 27 8.17 9.69 -14.39
N SER A 28 9.48 9.51 -14.55
CA SER A 28 10.19 9.84 -15.79
C SER A 28 9.73 9.00 -17.00
N MET A 29 9.22 7.79 -16.75
CA MET A 29 8.65 6.90 -17.78
C MET A 29 7.27 7.34 -18.27
N VAL A 30 6.62 8.29 -17.58
CA VAL A 30 5.31 8.81 -17.98
C VAL A 30 5.53 9.90 -19.02
N ARG A 31 5.10 9.68 -20.26
CA ARG A 31 5.13 10.70 -21.32
C ARG A 31 4.34 11.96 -20.93
N PRO A 32 4.62 13.14 -21.52
CA PRO A 32 3.77 14.32 -21.36
C PRO A 32 2.30 14.01 -21.68
N GLY A 33 1.38 14.46 -20.84
CA GLY A 33 -0.04 14.11 -20.90
C GLY A 33 -0.39 12.66 -20.50
N GLY A 34 0.59 11.84 -20.17
CA GLY A 34 0.43 10.45 -19.73
C GLY A 34 -0.04 10.32 -18.28
N ILE A 35 -0.31 9.08 -17.86
CA ILE A 35 -0.87 8.77 -16.54
C ILE A 35 0.01 7.74 -15.82
N LEU A 36 0.32 8.02 -14.55
CA LEU A 36 0.78 7.03 -13.58
C LEU A 36 -0.38 6.64 -12.67
N ILE A 37 -0.55 5.33 -12.49
CA ILE A 37 -1.45 4.75 -11.49
C ILE A 37 -0.60 3.97 -10.49
N ILE A 38 -0.64 4.41 -9.23
CA ILE A 38 0.13 3.82 -8.13
C ILE A 38 -0.70 3.77 -6.86
N ASP A 39 -0.58 2.71 -6.08
CA ASP A 39 -1.34 2.53 -4.85
C ASP A 39 -0.46 2.27 -3.62
N HIS A 40 -1.08 2.35 -2.46
CA HIS A 40 -0.58 1.78 -1.22
C HIS A 40 -1.75 1.37 -0.31
N ARG A 41 -1.51 0.48 0.65
CA ARG A 41 -2.48 0.18 1.71
C ARG A 41 -2.74 1.44 2.54
N ASN A 42 -3.90 1.50 3.18
CA ASN A 42 -4.22 2.54 4.14
C ASN A 42 -3.42 2.37 5.44
N TYR A 43 -2.17 2.84 5.42
CA TYR A 43 -1.28 2.77 6.58
C TYR A 43 -1.66 3.75 7.69
N ASP A 44 -2.39 4.84 7.38
CA ASP A 44 -2.93 5.71 8.41
C ASP A 44 -3.85 4.93 9.37
N TYR A 45 -4.78 4.14 8.82
CA TYR A 45 -5.62 3.23 9.61
C TYR A 45 -4.80 2.18 10.37
N ILE A 46 -3.80 1.58 9.72
CA ILE A 46 -2.99 0.53 10.36
C ILE A 46 -2.20 1.08 11.54
N LEU A 47 -1.61 2.26 11.39
CA LEU A 47 -0.83 2.91 12.44
C LEU A 47 -1.70 3.38 13.60
N GLU A 48 -2.94 3.79 13.33
CA GLU A 48 -3.90 4.20 14.36
C GLU A 48 -4.46 3.00 15.14
N THR A 49 -4.82 1.92 14.44
CA THR A 49 -5.56 0.79 15.05
C THR A 49 -4.68 -0.40 15.42
N GLY A 50 -3.45 -0.46 14.91
CA GLY A 50 -2.58 -1.62 15.00
C GLY A 50 -3.04 -2.82 14.16
N LYS A 51 -4.04 -2.65 13.28
CA LYS A 51 -4.65 -3.74 12.51
C LYS A 51 -4.71 -3.39 11.03
N ALA A 52 -4.45 -4.36 10.15
CA ALA A 52 -4.82 -4.25 8.75
C ALA A 52 -6.33 -4.00 8.60
N PRO A 53 -6.77 -3.08 7.70
CA PRO A 53 -8.19 -2.86 7.44
C PRO A 53 -8.89 -4.18 7.12
N GLN A 54 -10.04 -4.41 7.77
CA GLN A 54 -10.85 -5.60 7.51
C GLN A 54 -11.59 -5.42 6.19
N GLY A 55 -11.39 -6.34 5.26
CA GLY A 55 -12.00 -6.30 3.94
C GLY A 55 -11.36 -7.32 3.00
N LYS A 56 -12.08 -7.71 1.95
CA LYS A 56 -11.49 -8.52 0.88
C LYS A 56 -10.47 -7.66 0.13
N ASN A 57 -9.31 -8.23 -0.16
CA ASN A 57 -8.34 -7.60 -1.03
C ASN A 57 -8.99 -7.28 -2.38
N ILE A 58 -8.96 -6.01 -2.79
CA ILE A 58 -9.62 -5.53 -4.02
C ILE A 58 -8.90 -5.99 -5.30
N TYR A 59 -7.65 -6.43 -5.20
CA TYR A 59 -6.85 -6.93 -6.33
C TYR A 59 -6.95 -8.45 -6.49
N TYR A 60 -7.07 -9.17 -5.38
CA TYR A 60 -7.09 -10.63 -5.37
C TYR A 60 -8.30 -11.13 -4.61
N LYS A 61 -9.27 -11.66 -5.36
CA LYS A 61 -10.40 -12.38 -4.77
C LYS A 61 -9.94 -13.77 -4.38
N SER A 62 -9.37 -13.89 -3.18
CA SER A 62 -9.08 -15.17 -2.56
C SER A 62 -10.30 -15.61 -1.75
N ASP A 63 -10.78 -16.82 -2.00
CA ASP A 63 -11.76 -17.49 -1.13
C ASP A 63 -11.05 -18.27 0.00
N LEU A 64 -9.72 -18.21 0.08
CA LEU A 64 -8.95 -18.81 1.15
C LEU A 64 -9.11 -17.99 2.43
N THR A 65 -9.42 -18.68 3.53
CA THR A 65 -9.39 -18.07 4.86
C THR A 65 -7.98 -17.58 5.14
N GLN A 66 -7.85 -16.28 5.38
CA GLN A 66 -6.59 -15.63 5.69
C GLN A 66 -6.71 -14.91 7.03
N ASP A 67 -5.84 -15.28 7.97
CA ASP A 67 -5.59 -14.48 9.16
C ASP A 67 -4.35 -13.62 8.95
N ILE A 68 -4.38 -12.38 9.44
CA ILE A 68 -3.29 -11.42 9.28
C ILE A 68 -2.95 -10.85 10.66
N SER A 69 -1.79 -11.21 11.16
CA SER A 69 -1.21 -10.55 12.34
C SER A 69 -0.37 -9.34 11.88
N THR A 70 -0.59 -8.18 12.51
CA THR A 70 0.09 -6.93 12.18
C THR A 70 1.06 -6.55 13.29
N SER A 71 2.32 -6.32 12.93
CA SER A 71 3.35 -5.78 13.82
C SER A 71 3.81 -4.41 13.31
N VAL A 72 3.95 -3.44 14.20
CA VAL A 72 4.42 -2.08 13.88
C VAL A 72 5.72 -1.81 14.62
N LEU A 73 6.78 -1.53 13.87
CA LEU A 73 8.07 -1.12 14.42
C LEU A 73 8.15 0.42 14.47
N TRP A 74 8.39 0.94 15.67
CA TRP A 74 8.62 2.36 15.93
C TRP A 74 10.09 2.59 16.25
N VAL A 75 10.69 3.61 15.64
CA VAL A 75 12.06 4.07 15.92
C VAL A 75 11.97 5.55 16.26
N ASN A 76 12.34 5.92 17.49
CA ASN A 76 12.28 7.31 17.97
C ASN A 76 10.92 7.98 17.72
N SER A 77 9.83 7.29 18.08
CA SER A 77 8.44 7.73 17.89
C SER A 77 8.02 7.95 16.44
N LYS A 78 8.78 7.43 15.47
CA LYS A 78 8.41 7.41 14.05
C LYS A 78 8.13 5.97 13.60
N PRO A 79 7.02 5.72 12.89
CA PRO A 79 6.73 4.40 12.35
C PRO A 79 7.72 4.11 11.23
N HIS A 80 8.45 3.01 11.35
CA HIS A 80 9.55 2.68 10.44
C HIS A 80 9.21 1.49 9.52
N MET A 81 8.47 0.51 10.05
CA MET A 81 8.12 -0.69 9.30
C MET A 81 6.82 -1.29 9.83
N ILE A 82 6.00 -1.78 8.90
CA ILE A 82 4.86 -2.66 9.20
C ILE A 82 5.20 -4.05 8.67
N THR A 83 5.02 -5.05 9.51
CA THR A 83 5.18 -6.45 9.16
C THR A 83 3.83 -7.14 9.26
N LEU A 84 3.43 -7.82 8.18
CA LEU A 84 2.21 -8.60 8.11
C LEU A 84 2.59 -10.09 8.03
N ASP A 85 2.12 -10.84 9.04
CA ASP A 85 2.21 -12.29 9.08
C ASP A 85 0.90 -12.86 8.55
N TYR A 86 0.97 -13.49 7.38
CA TYR A 86 -0.16 -14.09 6.71
C TYR A 86 -0.23 -15.57 7.06
N THR A 87 -1.40 -16.01 7.52
CA THR A 87 -1.72 -17.41 7.75
C THR A 87 -2.86 -17.79 6.80
N ILE A 88 -2.57 -18.59 5.78
CA ILE A 88 -3.52 -18.98 4.72
C ILE A 88 -3.88 -20.46 4.89
N GLN A 89 -5.19 -20.76 4.92
CA GLN A 89 -5.68 -22.13 4.85
C GLN A 89 -5.67 -22.59 3.38
N VAL A 90 -4.94 -23.65 3.08
CA VAL A 90 -4.83 -24.26 1.76
C VAL A 90 -5.79 -25.46 1.69
N PRO A 91 -6.82 -25.41 0.83
CA PRO A 91 -7.73 -26.53 0.60
C PRO A 91 -6.95 -27.73 0.09
N GLN A 92 -7.09 -28.88 0.75
CA GLN A 92 -6.57 -30.14 0.23
C GLN A 92 -7.65 -30.82 -0.62
N ALA A 93 -7.26 -31.31 -1.79
CA ALA A 93 -8.18 -31.94 -2.76
C ALA A 93 -8.74 -33.30 -2.28
N ALA A 94 -8.21 -33.88 -1.19
CA ALA A 94 -8.64 -35.16 -0.66
C ALA A 94 -9.61 -34.97 0.52
N LEU A 95 -10.77 -35.64 0.44
CA LEU A 95 -11.96 -35.53 1.31
C LEU A 95 -11.75 -35.80 2.82
N GLN A 96 -10.53 -36.04 3.31
CA GLN A 96 -10.30 -36.55 4.67
C GLN A 96 -9.10 -35.93 5.41
N LYS A 97 -8.51 -34.84 4.91
CA LYS A 97 -7.42 -34.15 5.62
C LYS A 97 -7.84 -32.74 6.03
N LEU A 98 -7.45 -32.36 7.26
CA LEU A 98 -7.61 -30.99 7.74
C LEU A 98 -6.88 -30.01 6.80
N PRO A 99 -7.38 -28.77 6.63
CA PRO A 99 -6.73 -27.77 5.79
C PRO A 99 -5.27 -27.58 6.22
N GLU A 100 -4.35 -27.54 5.25
CA GLU A 100 -2.96 -27.20 5.54
C GLU A 100 -2.83 -25.69 5.73
N VAL A 101 -1.92 -25.28 6.62
CA VAL A 101 -1.70 -23.87 6.90
C VAL A 101 -0.37 -23.43 6.32
N SER A 102 -0.43 -22.53 5.33
CA SER A 102 0.76 -21.85 4.82
C SER A 102 0.95 -20.53 5.56
N LYS A 103 2.17 -20.29 6.04
CA LYS A 103 2.54 -19.03 6.73
C LYS A 103 3.68 -18.34 6.00
N PHE A 104 3.54 -17.04 5.78
CA PHE A 104 4.62 -16.21 5.28
C PHE A 104 4.51 -14.79 5.81
N ARG A 105 5.64 -14.08 5.78
CA ARG A 105 5.80 -12.74 6.33
C ARG A 105 6.22 -11.77 5.23
N LEU A 106 5.60 -10.60 5.19
CA LEU A 106 6.02 -9.49 4.35
C LEU A 106 6.16 -8.22 5.18
N SER A 107 7.16 -7.41 4.83
CA SER A 107 7.42 -6.12 5.47
C SER A 107 7.25 -4.98 4.48
N TYR A 108 6.78 -3.85 5.01
CA TYR A 108 6.41 -2.67 4.25
C TYR A 108 6.79 -1.38 4.97
N TYR A 109 7.13 -0.35 4.21
CA TYR A 109 7.22 1.01 4.70
C TYR A 109 5.82 1.63 4.84
N PRO A 110 5.49 2.23 6.01
CA PRO A 110 4.14 2.71 6.32
C PRO A 110 3.84 4.08 5.69
N HIS A 111 3.66 4.13 4.38
CA HIS A 111 3.33 5.37 3.65
C HIS A 111 1.97 5.94 4.10
N ARG A 112 1.99 7.05 4.85
CA ARG A 112 0.79 7.86 5.14
C ARG A 112 0.30 8.54 3.87
N LEU A 113 -1.01 8.70 3.74
CA LEU A 113 -1.66 9.24 2.54
C LEU A 113 -1.11 10.61 2.14
N GLU A 114 -1.01 11.54 3.09
CA GLU A 114 -0.55 12.91 2.84
C GLU A 114 0.93 12.92 2.41
N SER A 115 1.79 12.24 3.15
CA SER A 115 3.22 12.17 2.85
C SER A 115 3.49 11.49 1.50
N PHE A 116 2.75 10.43 1.15
CA PHE A 116 2.89 9.77 -0.14
C PHE A 116 2.39 10.64 -1.30
N SER A 117 1.32 11.39 -1.09
CA SER A 117 0.83 12.38 -2.05
C SER A 117 1.89 13.45 -2.34
N GLN A 118 2.58 13.94 -1.31
CA GLN A 118 3.68 14.89 -1.48
C GLN A 118 4.85 14.29 -2.25
N LEU A 119 5.29 13.07 -1.91
CA LEU A 119 6.37 12.38 -2.64
C LEU A 119 6.05 12.21 -4.12
N LEU A 120 4.79 11.92 -4.46
CA LEU A 120 4.34 11.85 -5.85
C LEU A 120 4.37 13.22 -6.53
N MET A 121 3.86 14.27 -5.90
CA MET A 121 3.93 15.62 -6.47
C MET A 121 5.37 16.06 -6.74
N ASP A 122 6.29 15.78 -5.80
CA ASP A 122 7.72 16.08 -5.92
C ASP A 122 8.36 15.31 -7.09
N ALA A 123 8.01 14.03 -7.27
CA ALA A 123 8.53 13.20 -8.35
C ALA A 123 8.16 13.71 -9.76
N PHE A 124 7.07 14.47 -9.88
CA PHE A 124 6.66 15.13 -11.14
C PHE A 124 7.07 16.61 -11.18
N GLY A 125 7.81 17.12 -10.19
CA GLY A 125 8.20 18.52 -10.09
C GLY A 125 6.99 19.47 -10.03
N GLY A 126 5.87 19.03 -9.44
CA GLY A 126 4.61 19.77 -9.37
C GLY A 126 3.84 19.88 -10.68
N LYS A 127 4.32 19.32 -11.80
CA LYS A 127 3.70 19.43 -13.13
C LYS A 127 2.76 18.27 -13.42
N MET A 128 1.72 18.14 -12.60
CA MET A 128 0.75 17.06 -12.73
C MET A 128 -0.61 17.37 -12.10
N GLU A 129 -1.65 16.68 -12.55
CA GLU A 129 -2.96 16.62 -11.89
C GLU A 129 -3.04 15.36 -11.01
N HIS A 130 -3.34 15.55 -9.72
CA HIS A 130 -3.39 14.47 -8.72
C HIS A 130 -4.82 14.18 -8.28
N ARG A 131 -5.20 12.91 -8.29
CA ARG A 131 -6.46 12.45 -7.69
C ARG A 131 -6.22 11.18 -6.88
N VAL A 132 -6.96 11.03 -5.78
CA VAL A 132 -6.90 9.86 -4.91
C VAL A 132 -8.27 9.20 -4.83
N TYR A 133 -8.28 7.87 -4.91
CA TYR A 133 -9.45 7.03 -4.76
C TYR A 133 -9.23 6.05 -3.60
N GLY A 134 -10.30 5.70 -2.91
CA GLY A 134 -10.30 4.68 -1.86
C GLY A 134 -11.02 3.45 -2.41
N ASP A 135 -10.31 2.32 -2.51
CA ASP A 135 -10.87 1.07 -3.06
C ASP A 135 -11.64 1.26 -4.40
N PHE A 136 -11.04 2.02 -5.32
CA PHE A 136 -11.59 2.41 -6.63
C PHE A 136 -12.87 3.27 -6.60
N LYS A 137 -13.23 3.82 -5.44
CA LYS A 137 -14.33 4.77 -5.28
C LYS A 137 -13.79 6.15 -4.93
N THR A 138 -14.57 7.20 -5.20
CA THR A 138 -14.23 8.55 -4.77
C THR A 138 -13.94 8.56 -3.28
N TYR A 139 -12.79 9.08 -2.90
CA TYR A 139 -12.40 9.20 -1.50
C TYR A 139 -12.75 10.59 -0.97
N VAL A 140 -13.39 10.62 0.20
CA VAL A 140 -13.63 11.85 0.96
C VAL A 140 -13.01 11.68 2.35
N PRO A 141 -12.12 12.59 2.79
CA PRO A 141 -11.59 12.55 4.15
C PRO A 141 -12.71 12.51 5.20
N GLY A 142 -12.60 11.60 6.17
CA GLY A 142 -13.62 11.41 7.21
C GLY A 142 -14.85 10.59 6.79
N GLN A 143 -14.85 9.95 5.62
CA GLN A 143 -15.92 9.02 5.24
C GLN A 143 -16.04 7.83 6.21
N ASN A 144 -17.26 7.33 6.40
CA ASN A 144 -17.57 6.28 7.39
C ASN A 144 -16.77 4.98 7.22
N GLN A 145 -16.45 4.59 5.98
CA GLN A 145 -15.71 3.37 5.69
C GLN A 145 -14.28 3.71 5.28
N ALA A 146 -13.33 3.32 6.11
CA ALA A 146 -11.91 3.43 5.79
C ALA A 146 -11.59 2.49 4.60
N PRO A 147 -11.00 3.00 3.50
CA PRO A 147 -10.61 2.14 2.40
C PRO A 147 -9.43 1.25 2.80
N CYS A 148 -9.32 0.08 2.19
CA CYS A 148 -8.17 -0.80 2.35
C CYS A 148 -6.93 -0.26 1.62
N TYR A 149 -7.15 0.37 0.46
CA TYR A 149 -6.11 0.91 -0.40
C TYR A 149 -6.43 2.34 -0.84
N PHE A 150 -5.39 3.16 -0.92
CA PHE A 150 -5.41 4.43 -1.63
C PHE A 150 -4.79 4.24 -3.01
N ILE A 151 -5.53 4.63 -4.05
CA ILE A 151 -5.09 4.61 -5.44
C ILE A 151 -4.88 6.04 -5.91
N HIS A 152 -3.65 6.37 -6.26
CA HIS A 152 -3.25 7.67 -6.80
C HIS A 152 -3.25 7.62 -8.32
N ILE A 153 -3.94 8.58 -8.92
CA ILE A 153 -3.92 8.86 -10.35
C ILE A 153 -3.15 10.16 -10.55
N CYS A 154 -1.98 10.06 -11.17
CA CYS A 154 -1.13 11.20 -11.48
C CYS A 154 -1.08 11.40 -12.99
N LYS A 155 -1.71 12.45 -13.51
CA LYS A 155 -1.63 12.80 -14.93
C LYS A 155 -0.55 13.85 -15.13
N ARG A 156 0.51 13.52 -15.85
CA ARG A 156 1.61 14.45 -16.17
C ARG A 156 1.07 15.57 -17.06
N SER A 157 1.45 16.82 -16.77
CA SER A 157 1.17 17.94 -17.67
C SER A 157 1.75 17.67 -19.08
N ALA A 158 1.08 18.20 -20.10
CA ALA A 158 1.55 18.11 -21.49
C ALA A 158 2.79 18.97 -21.73
#